data_AF-A0A543E496-F1
#
_entry.id   AF-A0A543E496-F1
#
_cell.length_a   1.000
_cell.length_b   1.000
_cell.length_c   1.000
_cell.angle_alpha   90.00
_cell.angle_beta   90.00
_cell.angle_gamma   90.00
#
_symmetry.space_group_name_H-M   'P 1'
#
loop_
_entity.id
_entity.type
_entity.pdbx_description
1 polymer ?
#
loop_
_entity_poly.entity_id
_entity_poly.type
_entity_poly.pdbx_seq_one_letter_code
_entity_poly.pdbx_strand_id
1 'polypeptide(L)'
;MPAATETAAGFLDALRALRSEPELAVVRRRLGPGDDAIGVRMKDLFDTAKAARRMPLEQVEALFADDRYEARMGALCILDFRARARDATEDDRRAYYELYLRHLDRITTWDMVDRAAPSVVGGHLLGRSVAPLVELAGAAAPLRRRTAITAPLWFVRYGGEADLRGLFDVAALLAHDPDPVVHKAVGIALKHAGGRDAAAVERFLDAHAARMPRVAVRSATDKLAPAVRARFVG
;
A
#
# COMPACT_ATOMS: atom_id res chain seq x y z
N MET A 1 28.74 8.52 -15.54
CA MET A 1 28.56 8.07 -14.15
C MET A 1 27.16 8.43 -13.72
N PRO A 2 26.43 7.55 -13.01
CA PRO A 2 25.12 7.88 -12.46
C PRO A 2 25.23 9.12 -11.56
N ALA A 3 24.18 9.95 -11.51
CA ALA A 3 24.11 11.04 -10.55
C ALA A 3 24.19 10.46 -9.11
N ALA A 4 24.68 11.23 -8.13
CA ALA A 4 24.89 10.71 -6.78
C ALA A 4 23.64 10.02 -6.19
N THR A 5 22.44 10.54 -6.48
CA THR A 5 21.16 9.99 -6.03
C THR A 5 20.65 8.78 -6.84
N GLU A 6 21.34 8.37 -7.91
CA GLU A 6 21.00 7.20 -8.72
C GLU A 6 21.65 5.91 -8.20
N THR A 7 22.34 5.96 -7.06
CA THR A 7 22.86 4.78 -6.35
C THR A 7 22.20 4.65 -4.99
N ALA A 8 22.08 3.43 -4.45
CA ALA A 8 21.55 3.21 -3.11
C ALA A 8 22.37 3.95 -2.06
N ALA A 9 23.70 3.89 -2.17
CA ALA A 9 24.62 4.57 -1.26
C ALA A 9 24.40 6.09 -1.26
N GLY A 10 24.39 6.73 -2.44
CA GLY A 10 24.20 8.18 -2.50
C GLY A 10 22.78 8.62 -2.17
N PHE A 11 21.77 7.78 -2.35
CA PHE A 11 20.43 8.00 -1.80
C PHE A 11 20.44 8.03 -0.27
N LEU A 12 21.11 7.06 0.36
CA LEU A 12 21.23 7.01 1.82
C LEU A 12 22.05 8.19 2.36
N ASP A 13 23.10 8.61 1.65
CA ASP A 13 23.88 9.79 2.04
C ASP A 13 23.05 11.08 1.96
N ALA A 14 22.22 11.22 0.91
CA ALA A 14 21.28 12.33 0.82
C ALA A 14 20.28 12.35 1.99
N LEU A 15 19.77 11.19 2.42
CA LEU A 15 18.91 11.10 3.60
C LEU A 15 19.65 11.43 4.89
N ARG A 16 20.88 10.92 5.07
CA ARG A 16 21.71 11.21 6.26
C ARG A 16 22.02 12.69 6.39
N ALA A 17 22.19 13.41 5.30
CA ALA A 17 22.38 14.85 5.31
C ALA A 17 21.16 15.64 5.82
N LEU A 18 19.97 15.02 5.81
CA LEU A 18 18.69 15.61 6.20
C LEU A 18 18.22 15.14 7.59
N ARG A 19 19.01 14.30 8.26
CA ARG A 19 18.61 13.68 9.54
C ARG A 19 18.50 14.70 10.67
N SER A 20 17.61 14.43 11.62
CA SER A 20 17.56 15.15 12.89
C SER A 20 17.09 14.26 14.04
N GLU A 21 17.63 14.49 15.24
CA GLU A 21 17.24 13.76 16.45
C GLU A 21 15.75 13.89 16.81
N PRO A 22 15.12 15.09 16.72
CA PRO A 22 13.69 15.21 16.97
C PRO A 22 12.86 14.34 16.02
N GLU A 23 13.23 14.31 14.74
CA GLU A 23 12.50 13.51 13.75
C GLU A 23 12.76 12.01 13.94
N LEU A 24 13.98 11.60 14.30
CA LEU A 24 14.29 10.21 14.66
C LEU A 24 13.37 9.71 15.77
N ALA A 25 13.16 10.51 16.82
CA ALA A 25 12.24 10.18 17.90
C ALA A 25 10.78 10.06 17.42
N VAL A 26 10.36 10.86 16.44
CA VAL A 26 9.02 10.78 15.85
C VAL A 26 8.84 9.51 15.02
N VAL A 27 9.81 9.19 14.17
CA VAL A 27 9.76 8.01 13.29
C VAL A 27 9.73 6.73 14.12
N ARG A 28 10.62 6.59 15.11
CA ARG A 28 10.72 5.40 15.98
C ARG A 28 9.43 5.04 16.70
N ARG A 29 8.56 6.00 17.01
CA ARG A 29 7.24 5.74 17.64
C ARG A 29 6.29 4.93 16.76
N ARG A 30 6.57 4.84 15.45
CA ARG A 30 5.72 4.17 14.46
C ARG A 30 6.26 2.81 14.05
N LEU A 31 7.50 2.50 14.43
CA LEU A 31 8.20 1.30 13.99
C LEU A 31 7.90 0.11 14.90
N GLY A 32 8.00 -1.08 14.33
CA GLY A 32 7.92 -2.32 15.09
C GLY A 32 9.20 -2.57 15.92
N PRO A 33 9.16 -3.52 16.86
CA PRO A 33 10.36 -3.97 17.55
C PRO A 33 11.43 -4.45 16.56
N GLY A 34 12.66 -3.95 16.71
CA GLY A 34 13.81 -4.34 15.86
C GLY A 34 14.01 -3.50 14.59
N ASP A 35 13.08 -2.62 14.25
CA ASP A 35 13.26 -1.65 13.16
C ASP A 35 14.04 -0.41 13.65
N ASP A 36 14.95 0.10 12.81
CA ASP A 36 15.66 1.37 13.05
C ASP A 36 15.30 2.42 11.98
N ALA A 37 15.71 3.66 12.20
CA ALA A 37 15.44 4.78 11.30
C ALA A 37 16.64 5.73 11.17
N ILE A 38 16.64 6.52 10.11
CA ILE A 38 17.60 7.61 9.87
C ILE A 38 17.18 8.88 10.61
N GLY A 39 15.88 9.14 10.73
CA GLY A 39 15.32 10.34 11.33
C GLY A 39 15.10 11.47 10.32
N VAL A 40 14.45 11.17 9.20
CA VAL A 40 14.17 12.13 8.12
C VAL A 40 12.67 12.39 8.02
N ARG A 41 12.29 13.66 7.77
CA ARG A 41 10.88 14.02 7.61
C ARG A 41 10.33 13.31 6.37
N MET A 42 9.09 12.83 6.47
CA MET A 42 8.44 12.12 5.36
C MET A 42 8.44 12.90 4.03
N LYS A 43 8.28 14.23 4.10
CA LYS A 43 8.35 15.10 2.93
C LYS A 43 9.71 15.02 2.25
N ASP A 44 10.79 15.11 3.03
CA ASP A 44 12.15 15.11 2.52
C ASP A 44 12.48 13.74 1.91
N LEU A 45 12.04 12.65 2.56
CA LEU A 45 12.15 11.29 2.01
C LEU A 45 11.46 11.17 0.64
N PHE A 46 10.24 11.70 0.50
CA PHE A 46 9.52 11.69 -0.78
C PHE A 46 10.21 12.53 -1.85
N ASP A 47 10.73 13.70 -1.49
CA ASP A 47 11.46 14.57 -2.42
C ASP A 47 12.76 13.89 -2.89
N THR A 48 13.52 13.26 -2.00
CA THR A 48 14.71 12.47 -2.34
C THR A 48 14.37 11.28 -3.24
N ALA A 49 13.32 10.51 -2.92
CA ALA A 49 12.86 9.39 -3.74
C ALA A 49 12.39 9.83 -5.13
N LYS A 50 11.72 10.98 -5.23
CA LYS A 50 11.30 11.55 -6.51
C LYS A 50 12.50 11.98 -7.36
N ALA A 51 13.51 12.60 -6.76
CA ALA A 51 14.76 12.94 -7.44
C ALA A 51 15.53 11.69 -7.91
N ALA A 52 15.45 10.60 -7.14
CA ALA A 52 16.04 9.30 -7.45
C ALA A 52 15.16 8.42 -8.36
N ARG A 53 14.10 8.95 -8.99
CA ARG A 53 13.16 8.15 -9.81
C ARG A 53 13.87 7.38 -10.94
N ARG A 54 15.07 7.76 -11.38
CA ARG A 54 15.84 7.04 -12.43
C ARG A 54 16.88 6.05 -11.90
N MET A 55 16.98 5.85 -10.58
CA MET A 55 17.85 4.84 -9.94
C MET A 55 17.67 3.43 -10.54
N PRO A 56 18.71 2.76 -11.06
CA PRO A 56 18.59 1.39 -11.60
C PRO A 56 17.91 0.42 -10.62
N LEU A 57 17.13 -0.55 -11.12
CA LEU A 57 16.31 -1.40 -10.24
C LEU A 57 17.15 -2.24 -9.27
N GLU A 58 18.36 -2.63 -9.65
CA GLU A 58 19.32 -3.29 -8.77
C GLU A 58 19.74 -2.40 -7.58
N GLN A 59 19.77 -1.07 -7.77
CA GLN A 59 20.04 -0.12 -6.69
C GLN A 59 18.79 0.10 -5.84
N VAL A 60 17.60 0.07 -6.42
CA VAL A 60 16.33 0.08 -5.66
C VAL A 60 16.22 -1.19 -4.80
N GLU A 61 16.62 -2.34 -5.33
CA GLU A 61 16.69 -3.60 -4.61
C GLU A 61 17.70 -3.54 -3.45
N ALA A 62 18.85 -2.91 -3.65
CA ALA A 62 19.82 -2.68 -2.59
C ALA A 62 19.28 -1.82 -1.42
N LEU A 63 18.32 -0.91 -1.67
CA LEU A 63 17.65 -0.16 -0.59
C LEU A 63 16.75 -1.04 0.28
N PHE A 64 16.16 -2.11 -0.27
CA PHE A 64 15.36 -3.06 0.52
C PHE A 64 16.23 -3.88 1.49
N ALA A 65 17.48 -4.15 1.13
CA ALA A 65 18.44 -4.87 1.97
C ALA A 65 18.87 -4.10 3.23
N ASP A 66 18.63 -2.79 3.27
CA ASP A 66 18.92 -1.96 4.43
C ASP A 66 17.85 -2.14 5.52
N ASP A 67 18.27 -2.23 6.79
CA ASP A 67 17.35 -2.45 7.91
C ASP A 67 16.60 -1.19 8.33
N ARG A 68 17.05 -0.01 7.90
CA ARG A 68 16.43 1.26 8.28
C ARG A 68 15.14 1.49 7.51
N TYR A 69 14.12 1.98 8.22
CA TYR A 69 12.79 2.25 7.69
C TYR A 69 12.83 3.16 6.44
N GLU A 70 13.55 4.27 6.48
CA GLU A 70 13.55 5.25 5.38
C GLU A 70 14.21 4.73 4.11
N ALA A 71 15.14 3.77 4.21
CA ALA A 71 15.74 3.13 3.05
C ALA A 71 14.68 2.29 2.29
N ARG A 72 13.99 1.42 3.02
CA ARG A 72 12.93 0.54 2.50
C ARG A 72 11.72 1.33 2.01
N MET A 73 11.30 2.34 2.77
CA MET A 73 10.24 3.27 2.35
C MET A 73 10.67 4.06 1.11
N GLY A 74 11.93 4.48 1.01
CA GLY A 74 12.50 5.13 -0.17
C GLY A 74 12.40 4.25 -1.41
N ALA A 75 12.74 2.96 -1.31
CA ALA A 75 12.59 1.99 -2.38
C ALA A 75 11.13 1.91 -2.88
N LEU A 76 10.18 1.78 -1.94
CA LEU A 76 8.75 1.74 -2.24
C LEU A 76 8.24 3.05 -2.86
N CYS A 77 8.76 4.21 -2.44
CA CYS A 77 8.45 5.49 -3.05
C CYS A 77 8.95 5.56 -4.51
N ILE A 78 10.17 5.10 -4.78
CA ILE A 78 10.73 5.05 -6.13
C ILE A 78 9.86 4.16 -7.03
N LEU A 79 9.49 2.96 -6.56
CA LEU A 79 8.61 2.06 -7.31
C LEU A 79 7.24 2.69 -7.56
N ASP A 80 6.63 3.35 -6.56
CA ASP A 80 5.37 4.06 -6.73
C ASP A 80 5.46 5.15 -7.79
N PHE A 81 6.48 6.02 -7.72
CA PHE A 81 6.66 7.11 -8.67
C PHE A 81 6.85 6.59 -10.10
N ARG A 82 7.56 5.47 -10.26
CA ARG A 82 7.74 4.81 -11.56
C ARG A 82 6.45 4.19 -12.06
N ALA A 83 5.75 3.44 -11.23
CA ALA A 83 4.51 2.79 -11.62
C ALA A 83 3.41 3.79 -12.02
N ARG A 84 3.37 4.98 -11.40
CA ARG A 84 2.39 6.03 -11.78
C ARG A 84 2.76 6.80 -13.04
N ALA A 85 3.97 6.61 -13.56
CA ALA A 85 4.45 7.42 -14.64
C ALA A 85 3.80 7.03 -15.97
N ARG A 86 3.60 8.04 -16.82
CA ARG A 86 2.97 7.87 -18.14
C ARG A 86 3.86 7.11 -19.12
N ASP A 87 5.16 7.17 -18.92
CA ASP A 87 6.19 6.53 -19.73
C ASP A 87 6.55 5.12 -19.25
N ALA A 88 5.95 4.61 -18.17
CA ALA A 88 6.18 3.25 -17.71
C ALA A 88 5.46 2.23 -18.61
N THR A 89 6.24 1.36 -19.24
CA THR A 89 5.78 0.27 -20.11
C THR A 89 5.17 -0.89 -19.31
N GLU A 90 4.55 -1.86 -19.98
CA GLU A 90 4.05 -3.07 -19.32
C GLU A 90 5.19 -3.92 -18.73
N ASP A 91 6.34 -3.99 -19.39
CA ASP A 91 7.52 -4.69 -18.89
C ASP A 91 8.10 -4.00 -17.66
N ASP A 92 8.13 -2.67 -17.64
CA ASP A 92 8.51 -1.88 -16.45
C ASP A 92 7.57 -2.18 -15.28
N ARG A 93 6.24 -2.13 -15.50
CA ARG A 93 5.24 -2.41 -14.47
C ARG A 93 5.38 -3.82 -13.91
N ARG A 94 5.65 -4.80 -14.78
CA ARG A 94 5.94 -6.17 -14.37
C ARG A 94 7.19 -6.23 -13.49
N ALA A 95 8.28 -5.58 -13.89
CA ALA A 95 9.51 -5.57 -13.09
C ALA A 95 9.31 -4.92 -11.71
N TYR A 96 8.53 -3.83 -11.61
CA TYR A 96 8.21 -3.19 -10.33
C TYR A 96 7.35 -4.08 -9.44
N TYR A 97 6.35 -4.72 -10.03
CA TYR A 97 5.48 -5.69 -9.36
C TYR A 97 6.26 -6.87 -8.80
N GLU A 98 7.11 -7.50 -9.62
CA GLU A 98 7.94 -8.63 -9.20
C GLU A 98 8.90 -8.23 -8.09
N LEU A 99 9.57 -7.07 -8.21
CA LEU A 99 10.45 -6.57 -7.17
C LEU A 99 9.70 -6.30 -5.86
N TYR A 100 8.52 -5.69 -5.91
CA TYR A 100 7.68 -5.48 -4.72
C TYR A 100 7.33 -6.81 -4.04
N LEU A 101 6.92 -7.82 -4.82
CA LEU A 101 6.53 -9.13 -4.26
C LEU A 101 7.72 -9.90 -3.66
N ARG A 102 8.91 -9.80 -4.27
CA ARG A 102 10.13 -10.43 -3.73
C ARG A 102 10.53 -9.90 -2.36
N HIS A 103 10.18 -8.65 -2.03
CA HIS A 103 10.57 -7.96 -0.79
C HIS A 103 9.40 -7.73 0.17
N LEU A 104 8.33 -8.52 0.08
CA LEU A 104 7.20 -8.45 1.02
C LEU A 104 7.61 -8.68 2.48
N ASP A 105 8.68 -9.42 2.72
CA ASP A 105 9.28 -9.65 4.05
C ASP A 105 9.99 -8.40 4.60
N ARG A 106 10.41 -7.48 3.72
CA ARG A 106 11.03 -6.21 4.11
C ARG A 106 10.01 -5.11 4.40
N ILE A 107 8.72 -5.36 4.16
CA ILE A 107 7.64 -4.44 4.51
C ILE A 107 7.21 -4.70 5.97
N THR A 108 7.57 -3.80 6.88
CA THR A 108 7.33 -3.98 8.32
C THR A 108 6.26 -3.05 8.90
N THR A 109 5.76 -2.09 8.11
CA THR A 109 4.74 -1.14 8.55
C THR A 109 3.62 -1.00 7.52
N TRP A 110 2.43 -0.62 7.98
CA TRP A 110 1.23 -0.54 7.14
C TRP A 110 1.30 0.59 6.10
N ASP A 111 2.04 1.66 6.38
CA ASP A 111 2.21 2.81 5.50
C ASP A 111 3.12 2.50 4.31
N MET A 112 4.05 1.55 4.45
CA MET A 112 4.83 1.01 3.32
C MET A 112 3.92 0.32 2.29
N VAL A 113 2.94 -0.45 2.78
CA VAL A 113 1.90 -1.05 1.91
C VAL A 113 1.11 0.05 1.21
N ASP A 114 0.57 0.99 1.98
CA ASP A 114 -0.29 2.07 1.46
C ASP A 114 0.43 2.97 0.45
N ARG A 115 1.73 3.16 0.63
CA ARG A 115 2.58 3.94 -0.28
C ARG A 115 2.57 3.35 -1.69
N ALA A 116 2.81 2.06 -1.83
CA ALA A 116 3.19 1.46 -3.12
C ALA A 116 2.22 0.40 -3.64
N ALA A 117 1.54 -0.35 -2.78
CA ALA A 117 0.68 -1.45 -3.22
C ALA A 117 -0.39 -1.03 -4.26
N PRO A 118 -1.07 0.12 -4.15
CA PRO A 118 -2.04 0.52 -5.17
C PRO A 118 -1.40 0.69 -6.55
N SER A 119 -0.34 1.49 -6.68
CA SER A 119 0.26 1.80 -7.99
C SER A 119 1.08 0.66 -8.55
N VAL A 120 1.83 -0.05 -7.70
CA VAL A 120 2.77 -1.09 -8.12
C VAL A 120 2.04 -2.41 -8.34
N VAL A 121 1.31 -2.89 -7.33
CA VAL A 121 0.59 -4.17 -7.41
C VAL A 121 -0.75 -4.00 -8.13
N GLY A 122 -1.57 -3.05 -7.67
CA GLY A 122 -2.86 -2.78 -8.29
C GLY A 122 -2.74 -2.26 -9.72
N GLY A 123 -1.73 -1.44 -10.01
CA GLY A 123 -1.46 -0.96 -11.37
C GLY A 123 -1.05 -2.08 -12.32
N HIS A 124 -0.26 -3.06 -11.86
CA HIS A 124 0.10 -4.22 -12.66
C HIS A 124 -1.08 -5.18 -12.89
N LEU A 125 -1.92 -5.39 -11.87
CA LEU A 125 -3.06 -6.33 -11.94
C LEU A 125 -4.33 -5.75 -12.58
N LEU A 126 -4.32 -4.47 -12.98
CA LEU A 126 -5.45 -3.83 -13.63
C LEU A 126 -5.81 -4.55 -14.94
N GLY A 127 -7.07 -4.97 -15.09
CA GLY A 127 -7.53 -5.76 -16.23
C GLY A 127 -7.01 -7.20 -16.26
N ARG A 128 -6.41 -7.68 -15.16
CA ARG A 128 -5.86 -9.04 -15.02
C ARG A 128 -6.56 -9.80 -13.90
N SER A 129 -6.19 -11.07 -13.73
CA SER A 129 -6.71 -11.90 -12.64
C SER A 129 -6.27 -11.36 -11.27
N VAL A 130 -7.20 -11.38 -10.31
CA VAL A 130 -6.92 -11.07 -8.89
C VAL A 130 -6.37 -12.26 -8.10
N ALA A 131 -6.09 -13.40 -8.73
CA ALA A 131 -5.56 -14.58 -8.06
C ALA A 131 -4.32 -14.30 -7.17
N PRO A 132 -3.35 -13.45 -7.56
CA PRO A 132 -2.24 -13.10 -6.67
C PRO A 132 -2.69 -12.36 -5.40
N LEU A 133 -3.76 -11.56 -5.46
CA LEU A 133 -4.32 -10.89 -4.28
C LEU A 133 -5.06 -11.88 -3.37
N VAL A 134 -5.74 -12.87 -3.97
CA VAL A 134 -6.38 -13.96 -3.22
C VAL A 134 -5.32 -14.77 -2.45
N GLU A 135 -4.18 -15.08 -3.06
CA GLU A 135 -3.07 -15.75 -2.39
C GLU A 135 -2.54 -14.90 -1.21
N LEU A 136 -2.32 -13.60 -1.43
CA LEU A 136 -1.88 -12.69 -0.38
C LEU A 136 -2.90 -12.57 0.77
N ALA A 137 -4.20 -12.64 0.47
CA ALA A 137 -5.26 -12.63 1.48
C ALA A 137 -5.25 -13.89 2.37
N GLY A 138 -4.75 -15.02 1.87
CA GLY A 138 -4.57 -16.26 2.65
C GLY A 138 -3.28 -16.31 3.49
N ALA A 139 -2.39 -15.32 3.37
CA ALA A 139 -1.09 -15.36 4.04
C ALA A 139 -1.20 -15.16 5.56
N ALA A 140 -0.34 -15.85 6.32
CA ALA A 140 -0.25 -15.68 7.78
C ALA A 140 0.17 -14.26 8.20
N ALA A 141 1.00 -13.59 7.40
CA ALA A 141 1.51 -12.26 7.69
C ALA A 141 0.46 -11.15 7.43
N PRO A 142 0.10 -10.32 8.43
CA PRO A 142 -0.92 -9.28 8.28
C PRO A 142 -0.63 -8.25 7.18
N LEU A 143 0.64 -7.88 6.99
CA LEU A 143 1.00 -6.90 5.96
C LEU A 143 0.85 -7.44 4.54
N ARG A 144 1.01 -8.75 4.33
CA ARG A 144 0.68 -9.39 3.04
C ARG A 144 -0.82 -9.35 2.77
N ARG A 145 -1.65 -9.66 3.78
CA ARG A 145 -3.12 -9.52 3.69
C ARG A 145 -3.54 -8.07 3.49
N ARG A 146 -2.85 -7.11 4.12
CA ARG A 146 -3.07 -5.68 3.87
C ARG A 146 -2.75 -5.32 2.41
N THR A 147 -1.64 -5.81 1.85
CA THR A 147 -1.32 -5.63 0.42
C THR A 147 -2.46 -6.14 -0.46
N ALA A 148 -3.04 -7.30 -0.15
CA ALA A 148 -4.14 -7.88 -0.92
C ALA A 148 -5.32 -6.92 -1.07
N ILE A 149 -5.73 -6.23 0.00
CA ILE A 149 -6.90 -5.34 -0.01
C ILE A 149 -6.56 -3.89 -0.35
N THR A 150 -5.33 -3.44 -0.11
CA THR A 150 -4.89 -2.08 -0.45
C THR A 150 -4.57 -1.95 -1.95
N ALA A 151 -4.00 -2.97 -2.60
CA ALA A 151 -3.67 -2.92 -4.02
C ALA A 151 -4.89 -2.60 -4.93
N PRO A 152 -6.06 -3.23 -4.75
CA PRO A 152 -7.30 -2.91 -5.48
C PRO A 152 -7.80 -1.47 -5.38
N LEU A 153 -7.27 -0.62 -4.50
CA LEU A 153 -7.61 0.81 -4.52
C LEU A 153 -7.30 1.46 -5.87
N TRP A 154 -6.37 0.89 -6.64
CA TRP A 154 -6.12 1.30 -8.02
C TRP A 154 -7.28 0.97 -8.96
N PHE A 155 -7.94 -0.17 -8.77
CA PHE A 155 -9.12 -0.60 -9.54
C PHE A 155 -10.28 0.37 -9.35
N VAL A 156 -10.50 0.84 -8.11
CA VAL A 156 -11.54 1.83 -7.82
C VAL A 156 -11.36 3.07 -8.70
N ARG A 157 -10.11 3.52 -8.87
CA ARG A 157 -9.80 4.75 -9.60
C ARG A 157 -9.72 4.56 -11.12
N TYR A 158 -9.22 3.42 -11.60
CA TYR A 158 -8.85 3.25 -13.01
C TYR A 158 -9.45 2.01 -13.69
N GLY A 159 -10.01 1.07 -12.92
CA GLY A 159 -10.53 -0.21 -13.43
C GLY A 159 -11.94 -0.12 -13.96
N GLY A 160 -12.39 -1.21 -14.60
CA GLY A 160 -13.78 -1.43 -14.99
C GLY A 160 -14.59 -2.13 -13.90
N GLU A 161 -15.78 -2.60 -14.27
CA GLU A 161 -16.64 -3.33 -13.34
C GLU A 161 -16.02 -4.67 -12.90
N ALA A 162 -15.28 -5.34 -13.79
CA ALA A 162 -14.61 -6.60 -13.48
C ALA A 162 -13.55 -6.42 -12.39
N ASP A 163 -12.74 -5.36 -12.48
CA ASP A 163 -11.74 -5.04 -11.46
C ASP A 163 -12.39 -4.66 -10.13
N LEU A 164 -13.50 -3.91 -10.18
CA LEU A 164 -14.25 -3.54 -8.98
C LEU A 164 -14.86 -4.77 -8.30
N ARG A 165 -15.38 -5.74 -9.07
CA ARG A 165 -15.81 -7.04 -8.53
C ARG A 165 -14.65 -7.77 -7.86
N GLY A 166 -13.47 -7.80 -8.50
CA GLY A 166 -12.27 -8.38 -7.90
C GLY A 166 -11.86 -7.75 -6.57
N LEU A 167 -12.07 -6.44 -6.38
CA LEU A 167 -11.90 -5.81 -5.06
C LEU A 167 -12.86 -6.40 -4.02
N PHE A 168 -14.15 -6.53 -4.36
CA PHE A 168 -15.14 -7.10 -3.44
C PHE A 168 -14.88 -8.57 -3.12
N ASP A 169 -14.41 -9.35 -4.10
CA ASP A 169 -14.01 -10.75 -3.88
C ASP A 169 -12.88 -10.84 -2.83
N VAL A 170 -11.84 -10.01 -2.96
CA VAL A 170 -10.75 -9.96 -1.97
C VAL A 170 -11.23 -9.41 -0.62
N ALA A 171 -12.11 -8.40 -0.63
CA ALA A 171 -12.68 -7.84 0.60
C ALA A 171 -13.49 -8.88 1.37
N ALA A 172 -14.22 -9.77 0.69
CA ALA A 172 -15.01 -10.83 1.30
C ALA A 172 -14.12 -11.85 2.05
N LEU A 173 -12.97 -12.20 1.46
CA LEU A 173 -11.98 -13.10 2.10
C LEU A 173 -11.43 -12.51 3.41
N LEU A 174 -11.33 -11.18 3.49
CA LEU A 174 -10.73 -10.45 4.61
C LEU A 174 -11.77 -9.77 5.52
N ALA A 175 -13.06 -9.96 5.26
CA ALA A 175 -14.13 -9.25 5.98
C ALA A 175 -14.10 -9.50 7.50
N HIS A 176 -13.63 -10.68 7.90
CA HIS A 176 -13.58 -11.13 9.29
C HIS A 176 -12.16 -11.23 9.84
N ASP A 177 -11.19 -10.57 9.20
CA ASP A 177 -9.81 -10.58 9.65
C ASP A 177 -9.71 -10.01 11.08
N PRO A 178 -9.06 -10.73 12.03
CA PRO A 178 -8.95 -10.27 13.40
C PRO A 178 -7.90 -9.16 13.55
N ASP A 179 -7.00 -9.01 12.59
CA ASP A 179 -5.85 -8.11 12.72
C ASP A 179 -6.23 -6.64 12.48
N PRO A 180 -5.92 -5.73 13.43
CA PRO A 180 -6.21 -4.31 13.28
C PRO A 180 -5.60 -3.62 12.06
N VAL A 181 -4.48 -4.13 11.55
CA VAL A 181 -3.81 -3.63 10.35
C VAL A 181 -4.60 -4.01 9.10
N VAL A 182 -5.24 -5.17 9.07
CA VAL A 182 -5.97 -5.65 7.89
C VAL A 182 -7.39 -5.09 7.87
N HIS A 183 -8.13 -5.22 8.97
CA HIS A 183 -9.55 -4.85 8.97
C HIS A 183 -9.80 -3.35 8.73
N LYS A 184 -8.82 -2.48 9.05
CA LYS A 184 -8.87 -1.04 8.77
C LYS A 184 -8.73 -0.80 7.27
N ALA A 185 -7.85 -1.56 6.62
CA ALA A 185 -7.67 -1.48 5.17
C ALA A 185 -8.92 -1.98 4.43
N VAL A 186 -9.59 -3.03 4.92
CA VAL A 186 -10.89 -3.47 4.37
C VAL A 186 -11.93 -2.34 4.44
N GLY A 187 -12.09 -1.71 5.60
CA GLY A 187 -13.02 -0.57 5.75
C GLY A 187 -12.68 0.60 4.82
N ILE A 188 -11.40 0.92 4.64
CA ILE A 188 -10.92 1.96 3.72
C ILE A 188 -11.22 1.58 2.26
N ALA A 189 -10.95 0.34 1.86
CA ALA A 189 -11.23 -0.14 0.51
C ALA A 189 -12.72 -0.03 0.17
N LEU A 190 -13.60 -0.48 1.07
CA LEU A 190 -15.04 -0.37 0.92
C LEU A 190 -15.51 1.09 0.89
N LYS A 191 -14.94 1.96 1.73
CA LYS A 191 -15.21 3.41 1.69
C LYS A 191 -14.93 3.99 0.31
N HIS A 192 -13.80 3.64 -0.29
CA HIS A 192 -13.44 4.14 -1.62
C HIS A 192 -14.33 3.53 -2.71
N ALA A 193 -14.60 2.22 -2.65
CA ALA A 193 -15.52 1.55 -3.56
C ALA A 193 -16.94 2.15 -3.51
N GLY A 194 -17.43 2.54 -2.32
CA GLY A 194 -18.75 3.15 -2.15
C GLY A 194 -18.89 4.54 -2.79
N GLY A 195 -17.78 5.23 -3.04
CA GLY A 195 -17.78 6.44 -3.86
C GLY A 195 -18.03 6.18 -5.35
N ARG A 196 -17.96 4.92 -5.79
CA ARG A 196 -18.17 4.48 -7.17
C ARG A 196 -19.43 3.65 -7.33
N ASP A 197 -19.66 2.71 -6.41
CA ASP A 197 -20.84 1.86 -6.37
C ASP A 197 -21.31 1.69 -4.92
N ALA A 198 -22.14 2.63 -4.46
CA ALA A 198 -22.71 2.60 -3.13
C ALA A 198 -23.60 1.37 -2.90
N ALA A 199 -24.32 0.91 -3.94
CA ALA A 199 -25.23 -0.23 -3.84
C ALA A 199 -24.45 -1.54 -3.66
N ALA A 200 -23.29 -1.71 -4.31
CA ALA A 200 -22.43 -2.86 -4.09
C ALA A 200 -21.87 -2.90 -2.66
N VAL A 201 -21.47 -1.75 -2.10
CA VAL A 201 -21.02 -1.68 -0.70
C VAL A 201 -22.16 -2.00 0.25
N GLU A 202 -23.37 -1.51 0.00
CA GLU A 202 -24.55 -1.84 0.82
C GLU A 202 -24.82 -3.35 0.81
N ARG A 203 -24.85 -3.99 -0.37
CA ARG A 203 -25.00 -5.46 -0.48
C ARG A 203 -23.89 -6.21 0.26
N PHE A 204 -22.65 -5.73 0.15
CA PHE A 204 -21.52 -6.32 0.88
C PHE A 204 -21.73 -6.22 2.40
N LEU A 205 -22.14 -5.06 2.90
CA LEU A 205 -22.37 -4.85 4.32
C LEU A 205 -23.57 -5.66 4.83
N ASP A 206 -24.65 -5.78 4.06
CA ASP A 206 -25.78 -6.65 4.42
C ASP A 206 -25.33 -8.12 4.62
N ALA A 207 -24.38 -8.60 3.81
CA ALA A 207 -23.85 -9.96 3.91
C ALA A 207 -22.84 -10.16 5.06
N HIS A 208 -21.99 -9.17 5.34
CA HIS A 208 -20.81 -9.36 6.20
C HIS A 208 -20.81 -8.56 7.51
N ALA A 209 -21.53 -7.42 7.58
CA ALA A 209 -21.35 -6.44 8.66
C ALA A 209 -21.57 -7.01 10.07
N ALA A 210 -22.46 -7.99 10.22
CA ALA A 210 -22.76 -8.63 11.50
C ALA A 210 -21.53 -9.27 12.18
N ARG A 211 -20.53 -9.70 11.41
CA ARG A 211 -19.29 -10.31 11.89
C ARG A 211 -18.04 -9.51 11.53
N MET A 212 -18.20 -8.37 10.84
CA MET A 212 -17.08 -7.48 10.56
C MET A 212 -16.71 -6.71 11.83
N PRO A 213 -15.42 -6.36 12.00
CA PRO A 213 -15.03 -5.44 13.04
C PRO A 213 -15.73 -4.08 12.90
N ARG A 214 -16.30 -3.56 13.99
CA ARG A 214 -17.06 -2.28 14.00
C ARG A 214 -16.30 -1.11 13.37
N VAL A 215 -14.98 -1.06 13.55
CA VAL A 215 -14.12 -0.01 12.97
C VAL A 215 -14.16 -0.08 11.44
N ALA A 216 -14.11 -1.28 10.86
CA ALA A 216 -14.17 -1.49 9.41
C ALA A 216 -15.54 -1.09 8.87
N VAL A 217 -16.64 -1.52 9.53
CA VAL A 217 -18.02 -1.16 9.15
C VAL A 217 -18.19 0.36 9.16
N ARG A 218 -17.73 1.03 10.21
CA ARG A 218 -17.81 2.50 10.30
C ARG A 218 -17.12 3.16 9.13
N SER A 219 -15.87 2.81 8.85
CA SER A 219 -15.14 3.35 7.71
C SER A 219 -15.84 3.07 6.38
N ALA A 220 -16.31 1.83 6.16
CA ALA A 220 -17.01 1.44 4.93
C ALA A 220 -18.25 2.30 4.65
N THR A 221 -18.98 2.69 5.71
CA THR A 221 -20.20 3.50 5.59
C THR A 221 -19.96 5.01 5.43
N ASP A 222 -18.72 5.49 5.54
CA ASP A 222 -18.41 6.94 5.59
C ASP A 222 -18.91 7.73 4.36
N LYS A 223 -18.99 7.10 3.19
CA LYS A 223 -19.44 7.73 1.94
C LYS A 223 -20.87 7.36 1.54
N LEU A 224 -21.57 6.55 2.34
CA LEU A 224 -22.94 6.16 2.06
C LEU A 224 -23.92 7.24 2.55
N ALA A 225 -25.13 7.23 2.00
CA ALA A 225 -26.19 8.13 2.44
C ALA A 225 -26.48 7.93 3.95
N PRO A 226 -26.82 9.00 4.70
CA PRO A 226 -27.03 8.91 6.15
C PRO A 226 -28.02 7.82 6.58
N ALA A 227 -29.11 7.65 5.82
CA ALA A 227 -30.12 6.63 6.09
C ALA A 227 -29.57 5.20 5.94
N VAL A 228 -28.72 4.95 4.93
CA VAL A 228 -28.06 3.65 4.74
C VAL A 228 -27.03 3.41 5.85
N ARG A 229 -26.21 4.43 6.15
CA ARG A 229 -25.22 4.36 7.23
C ARG A 229 -25.87 4.00 8.58
N ALA A 230 -27.01 4.61 8.92
CA ALA A 230 -27.71 4.36 10.18
C ALA A 230 -28.10 2.88 10.40
N ARG A 231 -28.31 2.10 9.33
CA ARG A 231 -28.60 0.66 9.42
C ARG A 231 -27.44 -0.16 10.00
N PHE A 232 -26.20 0.33 9.85
CA PHE A 232 -24.99 -0.44 10.16
C PHE A 232 -24.20 0.08 11.36
N VAL A 233 -24.34 1.37 11.69
CA VAL A 233 -23.56 2.04 12.77
C VAL A 233 -24.43 2.74 13.81
N GLY A 234 -25.64 2.22 14.04
CA GLY A 234 -26.49 2.57 15.18
C GLY A 234 -25.88 2.21 16.53
#